data_AF-A0A2P5A3T3-F1
#
_entry.id   AF-A0A2P5A3T3-F1
#
_cell.length_a   1.000
_cell.length_b   1.000
_cell.length_c   1.000
_cell.angle_alpha   90.00
_cell.angle_beta   90.00
_cell.angle_gamma   90.00
#
_symmetry.space_group_name_H-M   'P 1'
#
loop_
_entity.id
_entity.type
_entity.pdbx_description
1 polymer ?
#
loop_
_entity_poly.entity_id
_entity_poly.type
_entity_poly.pdbx_seq_one_letter_code
_entity_poly.pdbx_strand_id
1 'polypeptide(L)'
;GLRYTADEKIYAFAAVEGSSVVFYLDHVDLHSDDFYLCYTIIVQGAKNIISACRESKVRRLIYNSSVDVVFDGSRDIINGDESLPYPCKFGHILSDLKAQAEALILFANNTDGLLTCALRPCNVFGPGDTNLVPFFVSLARSGLTKFIIGSGENMSDFTYVENVSHAHVCAEEALDFRMASVAGKAFFISNLDPVRFWDFLSFISEGLGYQRPLIKLPAWMVWQIILFIKWAHRKWGFLKGNPCVLHYVQLASRSRTFNCSAAQKHVGYSPGVSLEEGVSLTIRSFLHMSNDMSFSRYCNCDEPSKVEKLLGSGKVADILLWRDEKKSFTCFLALVLLFNWFFLSGRTFADSVARLLLLLSITLFGYGVLPKNLFGFTVKRLSMSYFEIPEVIVKDSVTAIVHLWNRGFRCIRSLAQGQDWKIFFKVAASVYFLKLSLQSLAMTIGIALAFAFTAFFVYEQYESEIDGVAKLLYSCVKELMGLLKRNLPPSVASVLCNSKIPHQDKSPAAVRHWK
;
A
#
# COMPACT_ATOMS: atom_id res chain seq x y z
N GLY A 1 24.26 33.03 8.80
CA GLY A 1 23.87 33.71 7.56
C GLY A 1 25.07 33.94 6.66
N LEU A 2 25.79 35.06 6.82
CA LEU A 2 26.81 35.52 5.86
C LEU A 2 28.23 34.90 5.99
N ARG A 3 28.54 34.19 7.08
CA ARG A 3 29.87 33.56 7.25
C ARG A 3 30.06 32.23 6.50
N TYR A 4 28.97 31.50 6.22
CA TYR A 4 29.07 30.18 5.56
C TYR A 4 29.40 30.29 4.06
N THR A 5 28.94 31.33 3.37
CA THR A 5 29.10 31.46 1.91
C THR A 5 30.51 31.91 1.47
N ALA A 6 31.24 32.61 2.35
CA ALA A 6 32.59 33.08 2.04
C ALA A 6 33.61 31.94 2.11
N ASP A 7 33.49 31.07 3.11
CA ASP A 7 34.36 29.90 3.28
C ASP A 7 34.15 28.89 2.14
N GLU A 8 32.90 28.63 1.73
CA GLU A 8 32.58 27.75 0.60
C GLU A 8 33.18 28.22 -0.73
N LYS A 9 33.23 29.53 -0.98
CA LYS A 9 33.87 30.07 -2.19
C LYS A 9 35.39 29.82 -2.19
N ILE A 10 36.04 29.94 -1.03
CA ILE A 10 37.48 29.69 -0.88
C ILE A 10 37.80 28.21 -1.13
N TYR A 11 37.00 27.30 -0.57
CA TYR A 11 37.17 25.86 -0.83
C TYR A 11 36.93 25.49 -2.30
N ALA A 12 35.91 26.08 -2.93
CA ALA A 12 35.66 25.88 -4.36
C ALA A 12 36.81 26.38 -5.23
N PHE A 13 37.41 27.51 -4.90
CA PHE A 13 38.59 28.02 -5.61
C PHE A 13 39.78 27.06 -5.48
N ALA A 14 40.12 26.68 -4.25
CA ALA A 14 41.23 25.75 -3.99
C ALA A 14 41.05 24.38 -4.67
N ALA A 15 39.81 23.91 -4.81
CA ALA A 15 39.50 22.64 -5.48
C ALA A 15 39.62 22.73 -7.01
N VAL A 16 39.40 23.92 -7.59
CA VAL A 16 39.38 24.15 -9.04
C VAL A 16 40.74 24.63 -9.56
N GLU A 17 41.58 25.17 -8.69
CA GLU A 17 42.91 25.66 -9.04
C GLU A 17 43.78 24.55 -9.69
N GLY A 18 44.35 24.85 -10.86
CA GLY A 18 45.16 23.91 -11.63
C GLY A 18 44.39 22.90 -12.48
N SER A 19 43.05 22.88 -12.42
CA SER A 19 42.23 21.97 -13.21
C SER A 19 41.97 22.48 -14.63
N SER A 20 42.01 21.59 -15.62
CA SER A 20 41.68 21.91 -17.03
C SER A 20 40.18 21.77 -17.34
N VAL A 21 39.49 20.91 -16.57
CA VAL A 21 38.07 20.56 -16.70
C VAL A 21 37.47 20.43 -15.31
N VAL A 22 36.24 20.91 -15.15
CA VAL A 22 35.45 20.71 -13.94
C VAL A 22 34.17 19.97 -14.29
N PHE A 23 33.94 18.83 -13.64
CA PHE A 23 32.67 18.11 -13.65
C PHE A 23 31.88 18.51 -12.42
N TYR A 24 30.77 19.22 -12.60
CA TYR A 24 29.92 19.66 -11.50
C TYR A 24 28.72 18.73 -11.36
N LEU A 25 28.72 17.98 -10.26
CA LEU A 25 27.63 17.08 -9.88
C LEU A 25 27.00 17.58 -8.58
N ASP A 26 25.72 17.93 -8.65
CA ASP A 26 24.97 18.29 -7.45
C ASP A 26 24.69 17.06 -6.58
N HIS A 27 24.82 17.22 -5.27
CA HIS A 27 24.48 16.15 -4.33
C HIS A 27 22.95 15.95 -4.27
N VAL A 28 22.47 14.75 -4.58
CA VAL A 28 21.05 14.41 -4.73
C VAL A 28 20.36 13.97 -3.42
N ASP A 29 21.07 13.84 -2.30
CA ASP A 29 20.48 13.30 -1.04
C ASP A 29 19.73 14.36 -0.19
N LEU A 30 19.22 15.42 -0.83
CA LEU A 30 18.43 16.44 -0.14
C LEU A 30 16.99 15.94 0.07
N HIS A 31 16.83 15.04 1.05
CA HIS A 31 15.54 14.69 1.66
C HIS A 31 14.93 15.85 2.50
N SER A 32 15.54 17.04 2.45
CA SER A 32 15.13 18.18 3.26
C SER A 32 14.10 19.04 2.52
N ASP A 33 12.93 19.23 3.12
CA ASP A 33 11.96 20.29 2.75
C ASP A 33 12.52 21.72 2.91
N ASP A 34 13.79 21.87 3.36
CA ASP A 34 14.44 23.14 3.57
C ASP A 34 14.91 23.77 2.24
N PHE A 35 14.03 24.58 1.67
CA PHE A 35 14.28 25.37 0.47
C PHE A 35 15.62 26.13 0.50
N TYR A 36 15.96 26.74 1.65
CA TYR A 36 17.19 27.54 1.78
C TYR A 36 18.46 26.69 1.62
N LEU A 37 18.46 25.47 2.17
CA LEU A 37 19.60 24.57 2.06
C LEU A 37 19.77 24.11 0.61
N CYS A 38 18.68 23.68 -0.04
CA CYS A 38 18.69 23.27 -1.44
C CYS A 38 19.13 24.42 -2.37
N TYR A 39 18.64 25.64 -2.13
CA TYR A 39 19.02 26.83 -2.91
C TYR A 39 20.51 27.13 -2.76
N THR A 40 21.03 27.06 -1.53
CA THR A 40 22.44 27.33 -1.25
C THR A 40 23.35 26.30 -1.92
N ILE A 41 23.00 25.01 -1.85
CA ILE A 41 23.82 23.95 -2.44
C ILE A 41 23.80 24.00 -3.97
N ILE A 42 22.62 24.17 -4.58
CA ILE A 42 22.46 24.01 -6.03
C ILE A 42 22.70 25.34 -6.74
N VAL A 43 21.90 26.37 -6.43
CA VAL A 43 21.93 27.64 -7.17
C VAL A 43 23.14 28.48 -6.75
N GLN A 44 23.39 28.60 -5.43
CA GLN A 44 24.56 29.35 -4.97
C GLN A 44 25.86 28.56 -5.22
N GLY A 45 25.85 27.23 -5.09
CA GLY A 45 26.94 26.35 -5.50
C GLY A 45 27.33 26.55 -6.98
N ALA A 46 26.36 26.54 -7.90
CA ALA A 46 26.62 26.79 -9.31
C ALA A 46 27.28 28.16 -9.55
N LYS A 47 26.80 29.23 -8.90
CA LYS A 47 27.41 30.57 -9.01
C LYS A 47 28.85 30.58 -8.50
N ASN A 48 29.11 29.91 -7.38
CA ASN A 48 30.44 29.82 -6.79
C ASN A 48 31.40 29.08 -7.73
N ILE A 49 31.00 27.92 -8.28
CA ILE A 49 31.81 27.15 -9.24
C ILE A 49 32.07 27.93 -10.52
N ILE A 50 31.07 28.61 -11.08
CA ILE A 50 31.27 29.47 -12.26
C ILE A 50 32.31 30.55 -11.96
N SER A 51 32.22 31.22 -10.80
CA SER A 51 33.19 32.24 -10.42
C SER A 51 34.60 31.67 -10.22
N ALA A 52 34.72 30.51 -9.58
CA ALA A 52 35.99 29.83 -9.35
C ALA A 52 36.65 29.38 -10.67
N CYS A 53 35.86 28.85 -11.61
CA CYS A 53 36.33 28.46 -12.94
C CYS A 53 36.87 29.67 -13.71
N ARG A 54 36.18 30.82 -13.62
CA ARG A 54 36.61 32.07 -14.28
C ARG A 54 37.89 32.63 -13.67
N GLU A 55 37.96 32.71 -12.35
CA GLU A 55 39.15 33.22 -11.64
C GLU A 55 40.38 32.30 -11.86
N SER A 56 40.18 30.99 -11.93
CA SER A 56 41.23 29.99 -12.17
C SER A 56 41.52 29.71 -13.65
N LYS A 57 40.84 30.40 -14.58
CA LYS A 57 40.95 30.23 -16.04
C LYS A 57 40.75 28.78 -16.54
N VAL A 58 39.81 28.07 -15.92
CA VAL A 58 39.38 26.75 -16.39
C VAL A 58 38.69 26.90 -17.74
N ARG A 59 38.98 25.98 -18.67
CA ARG A 59 38.46 26.06 -20.03
C ARG A 59 37.10 25.38 -20.21
N ARG A 60 36.80 24.34 -19.43
CA ARG A 60 35.64 23.47 -19.67
C ARG A 60 34.91 23.16 -18.36
N LEU A 61 33.60 23.39 -18.35
CA LEU A 61 32.71 23.10 -17.22
C LEU A 61 31.53 22.26 -17.71
N ILE A 62 31.41 21.04 -17.19
CA ILE A 62 30.32 20.12 -17.53
C ILE A 62 29.42 19.96 -16.32
N TYR A 63 28.13 20.19 -16.52
CA TYR A 63 27.13 20.13 -15.47
C TYR A 63 26.23 18.90 -15.61
N ASN A 64 26.09 18.15 -14.52
CA ASN A 64 25.16 17.03 -14.43
C ASN A 64 23.77 17.52 -14.00
N SER A 65 22.96 17.87 -15.00
CA SER A 65 21.57 18.28 -14.83
C SER A 65 20.63 17.06 -14.66
N SER A 66 19.35 17.21 -14.95
CA SER A 66 18.36 16.12 -14.95
C SER A 66 17.31 16.36 -16.04
N VAL A 67 16.70 15.30 -16.57
CA VAL A 67 15.50 15.42 -17.42
C VAL A 67 14.32 16.09 -16.72
N ASP A 68 14.30 16.10 -15.39
CA ASP A 68 13.21 16.72 -14.63
C ASP A 68 13.17 18.25 -14.77
N VAL A 69 14.23 18.89 -15.28
CA VAL A 69 14.27 20.35 -15.52
C VAL A 69 13.31 20.80 -16.62
N VAL A 70 12.87 19.89 -17.50
CA VAL A 70 11.89 20.16 -18.56
C VAL A 70 10.50 19.55 -18.26
N PHE A 71 10.33 18.90 -17.12
CA PHE A 71 9.11 18.17 -16.77
C PHE A 71 8.29 18.90 -15.70
N ASP A 72 7.05 19.25 -16.05
CA ASP A 72 6.12 19.94 -15.15
C ASP A 72 5.19 18.99 -14.37
N GLY A 73 5.19 17.70 -14.70
CA GLY A 73 4.29 16.70 -14.11
C GLY A 73 2.85 16.75 -14.62
N SER A 74 2.53 17.62 -15.59
CA SER A 74 1.17 17.85 -16.07
C SER A 74 0.84 17.08 -17.35
N ARG A 75 1.81 16.90 -18.24
CA ARG A 75 1.66 16.26 -19.55
C ARG A 75 2.68 15.15 -19.76
N ASP A 76 2.31 14.19 -20.59
CA ASP A 76 3.23 13.16 -21.07
C ASP A 76 4.22 13.77 -22.07
N ILE A 77 5.48 13.35 -22.02
CA ILE A 77 6.53 13.74 -22.97
C ILE A 77 6.90 12.49 -23.76
N ILE A 78 6.70 12.53 -25.07
CA ILE A 78 6.99 11.41 -25.97
C ILE A 78 8.05 11.88 -26.96
N ASN A 79 9.23 11.28 -26.90
CA ASN A 79 10.41 11.57 -27.71
C ASN A 79 10.78 13.07 -27.71
N GLY A 80 10.76 13.68 -26.53
CA GLY A 80 11.13 15.08 -26.35
C GLY A 80 12.59 15.35 -26.68
N ASP A 81 12.89 16.47 -27.32
CA ASP A 81 14.25 16.89 -27.67
C ASP A 81 14.69 18.14 -26.89
N GLU A 82 15.90 18.61 -27.15
CA GLU A 82 16.50 19.79 -26.51
C GLU A 82 15.73 21.10 -26.73
N SER A 83 14.73 21.14 -27.63
CA SER A 83 13.89 22.32 -27.86
C SER A 83 12.82 22.53 -26.79
N LEU A 84 12.63 21.54 -25.91
CA LEU A 84 11.67 21.62 -24.81
C LEU A 84 11.98 22.81 -23.87
N PRO A 85 11.00 23.70 -23.62
CA PRO A 85 11.20 24.85 -22.76
C PRO A 85 11.23 24.44 -21.29
N TYR A 86 11.87 25.26 -20.45
CA TYR A 86 11.71 25.16 -19.01
C TYR A 86 10.24 25.44 -18.62
N PRO A 87 9.64 24.63 -17.73
CA PRO A 87 8.26 24.83 -17.33
C PRO A 87 8.11 26.05 -16.41
N CYS A 88 6.98 26.75 -16.53
CA CYS A 88 6.69 27.93 -15.71
C CYS A 88 6.41 27.59 -14.24
N LYS A 89 6.01 26.35 -13.96
CA LYS A 89 5.69 25.84 -12.62
C LYS A 89 6.19 24.42 -12.49
N PHE A 90 7.08 24.19 -11.54
CA PHE A 90 7.57 22.86 -11.22
C PHE A 90 6.71 22.19 -10.15
N GLY A 91 6.53 20.87 -10.28
CA GLY A 91 5.91 20.05 -9.23
C GLY A 91 6.82 19.83 -8.02
N HIS A 92 8.14 19.99 -8.20
CA HIS A 92 9.16 19.69 -7.21
C HIS A 92 10.22 20.81 -7.13
N ILE A 93 10.59 21.19 -5.91
CA ILE A 93 11.54 22.31 -5.65
C ILE A 93 12.92 22.02 -6.23
N LEU A 94 13.40 20.77 -6.14
CA LEU A 94 14.72 20.40 -6.65
C LEU A 94 14.82 20.61 -8.18
N SER A 95 13.75 20.27 -8.91
CA SER A 95 13.71 20.41 -10.37
C SER A 95 13.77 21.88 -10.79
N ASP A 96 13.10 22.76 -10.04
CA ASP A 96 13.16 24.21 -10.23
C ASP A 96 14.57 24.76 -9.99
N LEU A 97 15.18 24.41 -8.85
CA LEU A 97 16.53 24.87 -8.52
C LEU A 97 17.59 24.34 -9.51
N LYS A 98 17.47 23.09 -9.96
CA LYS A 98 18.34 22.52 -10.98
C LYS A 98 18.17 23.19 -12.34
N ALA A 99 16.94 23.56 -12.72
CA ALA A 99 16.69 24.32 -13.94
C ALA A 99 17.34 25.72 -13.88
N GLN A 100 17.28 26.38 -12.71
CA GLN A 100 17.95 27.66 -12.49
C GLN A 100 19.48 27.54 -12.56
N ALA A 101 20.06 26.50 -11.94
CA ALA A 101 21.50 26.23 -12.03
C ALA A 101 21.94 25.90 -13.46
N GLU A 102 21.18 25.08 -14.19
CA GLU A 102 21.43 24.78 -15.61
C GLU A 102 21.46 26.06 -16.44
N ALA A 103 20.46 26.92 -16.30
CA ALA A 103 20.39 28.19 -17.01
C ALA A 103 21.58 29.11 -16.69
N LEU A 104 22.02 29.18 -15.42
CA LEU A 104 23.19 29.98 -15.03
C LEU A 104 24.49 29.47 -15.66
N ILE A 105 24.69 28.15 -15.70
CA ILE A 105 25.89 27.53 -16.27
C ILE A 105 25.92 27.68 -17.79
N LEU A 106 24.79 27.49 -18.46
CA LEU A 106 24.70 27.69 -19.91
C LEU A 106 24.89 29.17 -20.27
N PHE A 107 24.40 30.11 -19.46
CA PHE A 107 24.61 31.54 -19.67
C PHE A 107 26.08 31.97 -19.47
N ALA A 108 26.83 31.26 -18.63
CA ALA A 108 28.26 31.51 -18.43
C ALA A 108 29.13 31.05 -19.62
N ASN A 109 28.55 30.39 -20.62
CA ASN A 109 29.28 29.94 -21.80
C ASN A 109 29.91 31.11 -22.57
N ASN A 110 31.13 30.92 -23.04
CA ASN A 110 31.91 31.88 -23.81
C ASN A 110 32.20 33.21 -23.07
N THR A 111 32.04 33.23 -21.74
CA THR A 111 32.52 34.34 -20.89
C THR A 111 33.89 33.99 -20.34
N ASP A 112 34.88 34.87 -20.53
CA ASP A 112 36.28 34.67 -20.13
C ASP A 112 36.93 33.38 -20.68
N GLY A 113 36.44 32.87 -21.81
CA GLY A 113 36.95 31.64 -22.45
C GLY A 113 36.43 30.33 -21.83
N LEU A 114 35.45 30.39 -20.92
CA LEU A 114 34.82 29.21 -20.32
C LEU A 114 33.81 28.58 -21.29
N LEU A 115 34.01 27.31 -21.61
CA LEU A 115 33.08 26.49 -22.38
C LEU A 115 32.22 25.65 -21.44
N THR A 116 30.90 25.71 -21.60
CA THR A 116 29.98 24.97 -20.74
C THR A 116 29.15 23.95 -21.51
N CYS A 117 28.77 22.86 -20.86
CA CYS A 117 27.85 21.85 -21.39
C CYS A 117 26.99 21.29 -20.25
N ALA A 118 25.69 21.11 -20.48
CA ALA A 118 24.80 20.48 -19.52
C ALA A 118 24.34 19.11 -20.03
N LEU A 119 24.41 18.08 -19.18
CA LEU A 119 23.92 16.74 -19.49
C LEU A 119 22.64 16.49 -18.68
N ARG A 120 21.57 16.06 -19.34
CA ARG A 120 20.28 15.73 -18.74
C ARG A 120 20.08 14.21 -18.78
N PRO A 121 20.69 13.45 -17.85
CA PRO A 121 20.46 12.02 -17.76
C PRO A 121 19.01 11.71 -17.36
N CYS A 122 18.45 10.68 -18.00
CA CYS A 122 17.17 10.07 -17.61
C CYS A 122 17.33 9.26 -16.31
N ASN A 123 16.24 8.68 -15.78
CA ASN A 123 16.20 8.04 -14.46
C ASN A 123 17.43 7.16 -14.21
N VAL A 124 18.39 7.67 -13.42
CA VAL A 124 19.69 7.04 -13.24
C VAL A 124 19.54 5.88 -12.26
N PHE A 125 20.08 4.73 -12.61
CA PHE A 125 20.11 3.55 -11.74
C PHE A 125 21.46 2.84 -11.84
N GLY A 126 21.85 2.14 -10.79
CA GLY A 126 23.12 1.42 -10.76
C GLY A 126 23.57 1.05 -9.34
N PRO A 127 24.72 0.36 -9.22
CA PRO A 127 25.37 0.13 -7.94
C PRO A 127 25.58 1.45 -7.18
N GLY A 128 25.22 1.45 -5.89
CA GLY A 128 25.37 2.64 -5.03
C GLY A 128 24.25 3.68 -5.15
N ASP A 129 23.18 3.41 -5.89
CA ASP A 129 22.00 4.27 -5.94
C ASP A 129 21.37 4.46 -4.54
N THR A 130 21.26 5.71 -4.11
CA THR A 130 20.69 6.08 -2.80
C THR A 130 19.19 6.36 -2.86
N ASN A 131 18.63 6.55 -4.06
CA ASN A 131 17.31 7.12 -4.24
C ASN A 131 16.30 6.14 -4.82
N LEU A 132 16.52 5.63 -6.03
CA LEU A 132 15.48 4.94 -6.80
C LEU A 132 15.30 3.49 -6.31
N VAL A 133 16.38 2.70 -6.23
CA VAL A 133 16.32 1.31 -5.76
C VAL A 133 15.93 1.22 -4.27
N PRO A 134 16.52 2.00 -3.34
CA PRO A 134 16.11 1.96 -1.93
C PRO A 134 14.65 2.39 -1.73
N PHE A 135 14.17 3.36 -2.50
CA PHE A 135 12.76 3.74 -2.49
C PHE A 135 11.86 2.58 -2.90
N PHE A 136 12.17 1.89 -4.00
CA PHE A 136 11.41 0.72 -4.43
C PHE A 136 11.46 -0.43 -3.41
N VAL A 137 12.61 -0.69 -2.79
CA VAL A 137 12.72 -1.68 -1.72
C VAL A 137 11.87 -1.27 -0.50
N SER A 138 11.83 0.02 -0.15
CA SER A 138 11.00 0.52 0.96
C SER A 138 9.50 0.35 0.67
N LEU A 139 9.08 0.60 -0.57
CA LEU A 139 7.71 0.32 -1.03
C LEU A 139 7.43 -1.18 -1.00
N ALA A 140 8.41 -2.01 -1.35
CA ALA A 140 8.25 -3.45 -1.37
C ALA A 140 8.07 -4.03 0.03
N ARG A 141 8.88 -3.55 0.99
CA ARG A 141 8.78 -3.90 2.41
C ARG A 141 7.47 -3.46 3.05
N SER A 142 6.92 -2.32 2.61
CA SER A 142 5.61 -1.84 3.08
C SER A 142 4.41 -2.50 2.39
N GLY A 143 4.64 -3.39 1.42
CA GLY A 143 3.58 -4.08 0.67
C GLY A 143 2.88 -3.19 -0.38
N LEU A 144 3.36 -1.96 -0.58
CA LEU A 144 2.78 -1.00 -1.52
C LEU A 144 3.20 -1.25 -2.98
N THR A 145 4.29 -2.00 -3.23
CA THR A 145 4.69 -2.38 -4.59
C THR A 145 3.72 -3.32 -5.28
N LYS A 146 2.68 -3.83 -4.60
CA LYS A 146 1.64 -4.65 -5.24
C LYS A 146 0.77 -3.85 -6.19
N PHE A 147 0.73 -2.52 -6.04
CA PHE A 147 -0.16 -1.64 -6.76
C PHE A 147 0.52 -0.96 -7.95
N ILE A 148 -0.09 -1.08 -9.12
CA ILE A 148 0.23 -0.34 -10.34
C ILE A 148 -0.65 0.90 -10.39
N ILE A 149 -0.06 2.08 -10.55
CA ILE A 149 -0.79 3.33 -10.67
C ILE A 149 -1.17 3.55 -12.14
N GLY A 150 -2.46 3.72 -12.42
CA GLY A 150 -2.97 3.97 -13.77
C GLY A 150 -3.09 2.69 -14.62
N SER A 151 -2.88 2.82 -15.94
CA SER A 151 -2.99 1.69 -16.89
C SER A 151 -1.82 0.71 -16.80
N GLY A 152 -0.66 1.17 -16.30
CA GLY A 152 0.60 0.42 -16.28
C GLY A 152 1.38 0.45 -17.59
N GLU A 153 0.94 1.23 -18.58
CA GLU A 153 1.52 1.30 -19.93
C GLU A 153 2.45 2.51 -20.12
N ASN A 154 2.84 3.17 -19.02
CA ASN A 154 3.70 4.34 -19.09
C ASN A 154 5.14 3.94 -19.43
N MET A 155 5.66 4.57 -20.49
CA MET A 155 7.03 4.38 -20.97
C MET A 155 7.97 5.33 -20.24
N SER A 156 9.16 4.89 -19.89
CA SER A 156 10.18 5.71 -19.24
C SER A 156 11.57 5.30 -19.67
N ASP A 157 12.42 6.29 -19.92
CA ASP A 157 13.84 6.08 -20.13
C ASP A 157 14.58 5.91 -18.79
N PHE A 158 15.44 4.90 -18.73
CA PHE A 158 16.35 4.64 -17.63
C PHE A 158 17.79 4.63 -18.14
N THR A 159 18.71 5.22 -17.39
CA THR A 159 20.11 5.31 -17.80
C THR A 159 21.00 4.66 -16.75
N TYR A 160 21.86 3.75 -17.16
CA TYR A 160 22.79 3.10 -16.24
C TYR A 160 23.88 4.08 -15.79
N VAL A 161 24.25 4.04 -14.51
CA VAL A 161 25.18 5.02 -13.90
C VAL A 161 26.52 5.13 -14.63
N GLU A 162 27.11 4.02 -15.09
CA GLU A 162 28.37 4.06 -15.84
C GLU A 162 28.20 4.67 -17.23
N ASN A 163 27.04 4.51 -17.86
CA ASN A 163 26.73 5.17 -19.12
C ASN A 163 26.60 6.69 -18.94
N VAL A 164 26.11 7.15 -17.78
CA VAL A 164 26.11 8.59 -17.44
C VAL A 164 27.55 9.09 -17.28
N SER A 165 28.40 8.35 -16.58
CA SER A 165 29.82 8.68 -16.45
C SER A 165 30.53 8.72 -17.80
N HIS A 166 30.25 7.76 -18.68
CA HIS A 166 30.76 7.74 -20.05
C HIS A 166 30.32 8.99 -20.83
N ALA A 167 29.06 9.41 -20.70
CA ALA A 167 28.57 10.64 -21.32
C ALA A 167 29.33 11.89 -20.87
N HIS A 168 29.76 11.97 -19.61
CA HIS A 168 30.58 13.07 -19.12
C HIS A 168 31.95 13.11 -19.79
N VAL A 169 32.60 11.96 -19.94
CA VAL A 169 33.89 11.84 -20.64
C VAL A 169 33.72 12.23 -22.11
N CYS A 170 32.70 11.71 -22.80
CA CYS A 170 32.43 12.11 -24.19
C CYS A 170 32.15 13.62 -24.33
N ALA A 171 31.46 14.23 -23.36
CA ALA A 171 31.21 15.67 -23.36
C ALA A 171 32.50 16.49 -23.20
N GLU A 172 33.45 16.01 -22.39
CA GLU A 172 34.77 16.64 -22.22
C GLU A 172 35.58 16.61 -23.51
N GLU A 173 35.65 15.44 -24.16
CA GLU A 173 36.33 15.27 -25.45
C GLU A 173 35.65 16.11 -26.54
N ALA A 174 34.32 16.10 -26.59
CA ALA A 174 33.58 16.87 -27.59
C ALA A 174 33.71 18.39 -27.38
N LEU A 175 33.87 18.85 -26.13
CA LEU A 175 34.21 20.25 -25.85
C LEU A 175 35.64 20.61 -26.27
N ASP A 176 36.56 19.65 -26.39
CA ASP A 176 37.92 19.92 -26.89
C ASP A 176 37.95 19.96 -28.43
N PHE A 177 37.37 18.94 -29.08
CA PHE A 177 37.47 18.76 -30.53
C PHE A 177 36.33 19.40 -31.33
N ARG A 178 35.15 19.60 -30.74
CA ARG A 178 33.90 20.01 -31.43
C ARG A 178 33.19 21.16 -30.72
N MET A 179 33.96 22.14 -30.22
CA MET A 179 33.50 23.30 -29.45
C MET A 179 32.19 23.92 -29.96
N ALA A 180 32.12 24.28 -31.26
CA ALA A 180 30.96 24.98 -31.83
C ALA A 180 29.65 24.17 -31.80
N SER A 181 29.73 22.84 -31.72
CA SER A 181 28.54 21.99 -31.71
C SER A 181 27.96 21.81 -30.30
N VAL A 182 28.81 21.78 -29.27
CA VAL A 182 28.46 21.34 -27.91
C VAL A 182 28.41 22.50 -26.90
N ALA A 183 29.26 23.52 -27.06
CA ALA A 183 29.36 24.60 -26.09
C ALA A 183 28.05 25.39 -25.94
N GLY A 184 27.66 25.62 -24.68
CA GLY A 184 26.46 26.37 -24.30
C GLY A 184 25.15 25.63 -24.54
N LYS A 185 25.17 24.31 -24.74
CA LYS A 185 23.97 23.51 -24.98
C LYS A 185 23.75 22.46 -23.88
N ALA A 186 22.50 22.04 -23.75
CA ALA A 186 22.09 20.90 -22.95
C ALA A 186 21.82 19.69 -23.85
N PHE A 187 22.08 18.47 -23.38
CA PHE A 187 21.84 17.23 -24.13
C PHE A 187 21.15 16.17 -23.28
N PHE A 188 20.17 15.47 -23.85
CA PHE A 188 19.53 14.33 -23.19
C PHE A 188 20.39 13.07 -23.26
N ILE A 189 20.57 12.40 -22.12
CA ILE A 189 21.35 11.15 -22.03
C ILE A 189 20.41 10.00 -21.62
N SER A 190 20.23 9.04 -22.52
CA SER A 190 19.39 7.84 -22.36
C SER A 190 20.14 6.59 -22.83
N ASN A 191 19.75 5.42 -22.33
CA ASN A 191 20.25 4.11 -22.81
C ASN A 191 19.70 3.71 -24.19
N LEU A 192 18.87 4.53 -24.85
CA LEU A 192 18.25 4.27 -26.16
C LEU A 192 17.24 3.11 -26.19
N ASP A 193 16.89 2.57 -25.03
CA ASP A 193 15.98 1.45 -24.86
C ASP A 193 14.84 1.85 -23.89
N PRO A 194 13.80 2.54 -24.39
CA PRO A 194 12.67 2.95 -23.57
C PRO A 194 11.87 1.72 -23.15
N VAL A 195 11.68 1.55 -21.84
CA VAL A 195 10.93 0.42 -21.26
C VAL A 195 9.70 0.89 -20.50
N ARG A 196 8.76 -0.01 -20.26
CA ARG A 196 7.63 0.28 -19.36
C ARG A 196 8.14 0.45 -17.94
N PHE A 197 7.74 1.52 -17.28
CA PHE A 197 8.17 1.83 -15.91
C PHE A 197 7.90 0.67 -14.94
N TRP A 198 6.72 0.05 -15.05
CA TRP A 198 6.32 -1.07 -14.19
C TRP A 198 7.02 -2.38 -14.52
N ASP A 199 7.47 -2.58 -15.76
CA ASP A 199 8.29 -3.74 -16.12
C ASP A 199 9.68 -3.62 -15.49
N PHE A 200 10.29 -2.42 -15.61
CA PHE A 200 11.57 -2.13 -14.97
C PHE A 200 11.51 -2.35 -13.46
N LEU A 201 10.45 -1.83 -12.80
CA LEU A 201 10.22 -2.04 -11.38
C LEU A 201 10.03 -3.53 -11.04
N SER A 202 9.35 -4.28 -11.90
CA SER A 202 9.12 -5.71 -11.72
C SER A 202 10.43 -6.50 -11.79
N PHE A 203 11.32 -6.18 -12.74
CA PHE A 203 12.63 -6.83 -12.86
C PHE A 203 13.51 -6.60 -11.63
N ILE A 204 13.59 -5.36 -11.15
CA ILE A 204 14.36 -5.03 -9.94
C ILE A 204 13.75 -5.72 -8.71
N SER A 205 12.41 -5.69 -8.57
CA SER A 205 11.73 -6.29 -7.41
C SER A 205 11.90 -7.80 -7.37
N GLU A 206 11.77 -8.48 -8.52
CA GLU A 206 11.95 -9.92 -8.64
C GLU A 206 13.40 -10.34 -8.36
N GLY A 207 14.37 -9.60 -8.92
CA GLY A 207 15.79 -9.83 -8.67
C GLY A 207 16.17 -9.72 -7.19
N LEU A 208 15.43 -8.93 -6.41
CA LEU A 208 15.63 -8.75 -4.97
C LEU A 208 14.72 -9.65 -4.10
N GLY A 209 13.95 -10.56 -4.69
CA GLY A 209 13.08 -11.51 -3.97
C GLY A 209 11.77 -10.91 -3.44
N TYR A 210 11.29 -9.81 -4.03
CA TYR A 210 10.02 -9.17 -3.70
C TYR A 210 8.89 -9.56 -4.67
N GLN A 211 7.64 -9.42 -4.24
CA GLN A 211 6.46 -9.70 -5.08
C GLN A 211 6.32 -8.64 -6.18
N ARG A 212 5.96 -9.10 -7.39
CA ARG A 212 5.69 -8.22 -8.54
C ARG A 212 4.41 -7.39 -8.34
N PRO A 213 4.36 -6.14 -8.84
CA PRO A 213 3.12 -5.36 -8.93
C PRO A 213 2.09 -6.05 -9.84
N LEU A 214 0.85 -6.21 -9.37
CA LEU A 214 -0.22 -6.89 -10.12
C LEU A 214 -1.55 -6.13 -10.10
N ILE A 215 -1.84 -5.41 -9.02
CA ILE A 215 -3.15 -4.80 -8.79
C ILE A 215 -3.16 -3.40 -9.39
N LYS A 216 -3.98 -3.15 -10.40
CA LYS A 216 -4.11 -1.82 -11.01
C LYS A 216 -5.03 -0.93 -10.16
N LEU A 217 -4.52 0.22 -9.74
CA LEU A 217 -5.27 1.28 -9.08
C LEU A 217 -5.50 2.44 -10.05
N PRO A 218 -6.75 2.92 -10.20
CA PRO A 218 -7.02 4.11 -11.00
C PRO A 218 -6.25 5.32 -10.48
N ALA A 219 -5.56 6.04 -11.38
CA ALA A 219 -4.70 7.17 -11.02
C ALA A 219 -5.45 8.29 -10.25
N TRP A 220 -6.74 8.50 -10.55
CA TRP A 220 -7.56 9.48 -9.85
C TRP A 220 -7.72 9.16 -8.36
N MET A 221 -7.82 7.87 -7.98
CA MET A 221 -7.93 7.47 -6.57
C MET A 221 -6.65 7.82 -5.81
N VAL A 222 -5.50 7.50 -6.40
CA VAL A 222 -4.18 7.82 -5.83
C VAL A 222 -4.01 9.33 -5.67
N TRP A 223 -4.44 10.10 -6.67
CA TRP A 223 -4.40 11.57 -6.60
C TRP A 223 -5.27 12.13 -5.48
N GLN A 224 -6.48 11.58 -5.27
CA GLN A 224 -7.34 12.00 -4.15
C GLN A 224 -6.70 11.69 -2.79
N ILE A 225 -6.07 10.52 -2.65
CA ILE A 225 -5.33 10.16 -1.42
C ILE A 225 -4.20 11.17 -1.17
N ILE A 226 -3.43 11.51 -2.21
CA ILE A 226 -2.36 12.50 -2.11
C ILE A 226 -2.90 13.89 -1.75
N LEU A 227 -3.98 14.33 -2.39
CA LEU A 227 -4.61 15.61 -2.08
C LEU A 227 -5.13 15.64 -0.65
N PHE A 228 -5.72 14.54 -0.17
CA PHE A 228 -6.16 14.41 1.20
C PHE A 228 -4.99 14.47 2.19
N ILE A 229 -3.88 13.78 1.92
CA ILE A 229 -2.65 13.84 2.72
C ILE A 229 -2.11 15.28 2.74
N LYS A 230 -2.03 15.96 1.59
CA LYS A 230 -1.59 17.36 1.49
C LYS A 230 -2.51 18.31 2.27
N TRP A 231 -3.82 18.12 2.17
CA TRP A 231 -4.81 18.89 2.91
C TRP A 231 -4.69 18.67 4.42
N ALA A 232 -4.56 17.42 4.85
CA ALA A 232 -4.35 17.05 6.25
C ALA A 232 -3.04 17.65 6.79
N HIS A 233 -1.96 17.62 6.00
CA HIS A 233 -0.70 18.27 6.36
C HIS A 233 -0.87 19.78 6.52
N ARG A 234 -1.49 20.46 5.54
CA ARG A 234 -1.69 21.91 5.58
C ARG A 234 -2.57 22.36 6.74
N LYS A 235 -3.58 21.57 7.11
CA LYS A 235 -4.58 21.95 8.10
C LYS A 235 -4.19 21.56 9.53
N TRP A 236 -3.47 20.45 9.70
CA TRP A 236 -3.14 19.88 11.02
C TRP A 236 -1.64 19.84 11.32
N GLY A 237 -0.74 20.10 10.36
CA GLY A 237 0.71 20.09 10.57
C GLY A 237 1.29 18.71 10.93
N PHE A 238 0.54 17.64 10.65
CA PHE A 238 0.68 16.36 11.36
C PHE A 238 1.51 15.27 10.65
N LEU A 239 1.76 15.38 9.35
CA LEU A 239 2.57 14.42 8.61
C LEU A 239 3.60 15.16 7.78
N LYS A 240 4.88 15.12 8.18
CA LYS A 240 5.98 15.40 7.24
C LYS A 240 5.86 14.39 6.10
N GLY A 241 5.18 14.77 5.02
CA GLY A 241 5.01 13.94 3.84
C GLY A 241 6.32 13.95 3.07
N ASN A 242 6.91 12.78 2.86
CA ASN A 242 8.13 12.69 2.05
C ASN A 242 7.86 13.25 0.64
N PRO A 243 8.50 14.37 0.23
CA PRO A 243 8.28 14.97 -1.09
C PRO A 243 8.59 14.00 -2.23
N CYS A 244 9.45 13.02 -1.99
CA CYS A 244 9.78 11.93 -2.90
C CYS A 244 8.54 11.14 -3.36
N VAL A 245 7.58 10.84 -2.48
CA VAL A 245 6.42 9.99 -2.85
C VAL A 245 5.57 10.67 -3.92
N LEU A 246 5.39 11.99 -3.82
CA LEU A 246 4.64 12.75 -4.82
C LEU A 246 5.34 12.70 -6.18
N HIS A 247 6.67 12.92 -6.18
CA HIS A 247 7.46 12.90 -7.39
C HIS A 247 7.41 11.52 -8.05
N TYR A 248 7.66 10.44 -7.30
CA TYR A 248 7.58 9.08 -7.82
C TYR A 248 6.19 8.70 -8.34
N VAL A 249 5.11 9.15 -7.70
CA VAL A 249 3.75 8.92 -8.23
C VAL A 249 3.56 9.62 -9.57
N GLN A 250 4.11 10.83 -9.74
CA GLN A 250 4.09 11.52 -11.03
C GLN A 250 4.91 10.76 -12.09
N LEU A 251 6.10 10.25 -11.73
CA LEU A 251 6.91 9.41 -12.63
C LEU A 251 6.18 8.12 -13.03
N ALA A 252 5.52 7.48 -12.06
CA ALA A 252 4.84 6.21 -12.25
C ALA A 252 3.49 6.30 -12.98
N SER A 253 2.95 7.51 -13.15
CA SER A 253 1.65 7.75 -13.80
C SER A 253 1.76 8.26 -15.24
N ARG A 254 2.94 8.73 -15.66
CA ARG A 254 3.13 9.49 -16.91
C ARG A 254 4.22 8.89 -17.79
N SER A 255 4.05 9.00 -19.10
CA SER A 255 5.05 8.57 -20.08
C SER A 255 6.08 9.66 -20.32
N ARG A 256 7.36 9.29 -20.26
CA ARG A 256 8.51 10.18 -20.45
C ARG A 256 9.58 9.49 -21.28
N THR A 257 9.62 9.79 -22.57
CA THR A 257 10.70 9.36 -23.46
C THR A 257 11.39 10.56 -24.09
N PHE A 258 12.71 10.49 -24.24
CA PHE A 258 13.56 11.56 -24.72
C PHE A 258 14.41 11.12 -25.89
N ASN A 259 14.65 12.04 -26.82
CA ASN A 259 15.47 11.81 -27.99
C ASN A 259 16.95 12.07 -27.67
N CYS A 260 17.78 11.05 -27.74
CA CYS A 260 19.23 11.13 -27.49
C CYS A 260 20.05 11.33 -28.78
N SER A 261 19.41 11.58 -29.93
CA SER A 261 20.10 11.72 -31.23
C SER A 261 21.09 12.89 -31.26
N ALA A 262 20.80 13.99 -30.55
CA ALA A 262 21.69 15.14 -30.48
C ALA A 262 22.99 14.81 -29.72
N ALA A 263 22.89 14.06 -28.62
CA ALA A 263 24.06 13.57 -27.87
C ALA A 263 24.91 12.61 -28.72
N GLN A 264 24.29 11.68 -29.45
CA GLN A 264 25.02 10.80 -30.36
C GLN A 264 25.77 11.58 -31.45
N LYS A 265 25.12 12.57 -32.07
CA LYS A 265 25.69 13.33 -33.19
C LYS A 265 26.76 14.33 -32.75
N HIS A 266 26.49 15.11 -31.71
CA HIS A 266 27.34 16.23 -31.32
C HIS A 266 28.36 15.85 -30.25
N VAL A 267 27.93 15.10 -29.24
CA VAL A 267 28.78 14.65 -28.12
C VAL A 267 29.53 13.35 -28.47
N GLY A 268 29.03 12.56 -29.42
CA GLY A 268 29.62 11.25 -29.75
C GLY A 268 29.26 10.16 -28.75
N TYR A 269 28.25 10.40 -27.92
CA TYR A 269 27.83 9.47 -26.87
C TYR A 269 27.12 8.24 -27.45
N SER A 270 27.49 7.06 -26.97
CA SER A 270 26.72 5.82 -27.14
C SER A 270 26.74 5.02 -25.83
N PRO A 271 25.63 4.35 -25.46
CA PRO A 271 25.58 3.54 -24.25
C PRO A 271 26.48 2.31 -24.40
N GLY A 272 27.43 2.13 -23.48
CA GLY A 272 28.34 0.98 -23.48
C GLY A 272 27.72 -0.24 -22.81
N VAL A 273 26.91 -0.03 -21.78
CA VAL A 273 26.23 -1.08 -21.01
C VAL A 273 24.75 -1.13 -21.39
N SER A 274 24.24 -2.33 -21.67
CA SER A 274 22.82 -2.54 -21.97
C SER A 274 21.94 -2.36 -20.72
N LEU A 275 20.64 -2.13 -20.92
CA LEU A 275 19.72 -1.98 -19.78
C LEU A 275 19.63 -3.27 -18.95
N GLU A 276 19.54 -4.43 -19.59
CA GLU A 276 19.45 -5.75 -18.93
C GLU A 276 20.70 -6.06 -18.10
N GLU A 277 21.89 -5.78 -18.64
CA GLU A 277 23.16 -5.93 -17.93
C GLU A 277 23.24 -4.97 -16.73
N GLY A 278 22.86 -3.70 -16.94
CA GLY A 278 22.81 -2.71 -15.86
C GLY A 278 21.87 -3.11 -14.73
N VAL A 279 20.70 -3.68 -15.05
CA VAL A 279 19.74 -4.19 -14.05
C VAL A 279 20.36 -5.34 -13.26
N SER A 280 21.02 -6.28 -13.93
CA SER A 280 21.68 -7.43 -13.32
C SER A 280 22.80 -7.01 -12.34
N LEU A 281 23.63 -6.04 -12.74
CA LEU A 281 24.69 -5.47 -11.91
C LEU A 281 24.11 -4.72 -10.69
N THR A 282 23.01 -3.99 -10.90
CA THR A 282 22.30 -3.29 -9.83
C THR A 282 21.77 -4.29 -8.80
N ILE A 283 21.05 -5.32 -9.23
CA ILE A 283 20.52 -6.37 -8.34
C ILE A 283 21.65 -6.98 -7.51
N ARG A 284 22.78 -7.32 -8.16
CA ARG A 284 23.96 -7.87 -7.47
C ARG A 284 24.50 -6.96 -6.38
N SER A 285 24.52 -5.65 -6.59
CA SER A 285 24.95 -4.67 -5.59
C SER A 285 23.97 -4.55 -4.41
N PHE A 286 22.68 -4.72 -4.66
CA PHE A 286 21.61 -4.56 -3.66
C PHE A 286 21.16 -5.87 -3.00
N LEU A 287 21.88 -6.98 -3.20
CA LEU A 287 21.59 -8.27 -2.56
C LEU A 287 21.49 -8.17 -1.02
N HIS A 288 22.24 -7.27 -0.40
CA HIS A 288 22.16 -7.03 1.05
C HIS A 288 20.80 -6.46 1.51
N MET A 289 20.04 -5.82 0.62
CA MET A 289 18.68 -5.35 0.87
C MET A 289 17.62 -6.37 0.45
N SER A 290 18.03 -7.44 -0.22
CA SER A 290 17.13 -8.49 -0.69
C SER A 290 16.40 -9.14 0.49
N ASN A 291 15.23 -9.68 0.20
CA ASN A 291 14.49 -10.43 1.19
C ASN A 291 15.06 -11.85 1.23
N ASP A 292 15.84 -12.19 2.26
CA ASP A 292 16.33 -13.56 2.56
C ASP A 292 15.19 -14.61 2.64
N MET A 293 13.93 -14.17 2.62
CA MET A 293 12.75 -15.03 2.56
C MET A 293 12.44 -15.64 1.18
N SER A 294 13.36 -15.61 0.21
CA SER A 294 13.18 -16.24 -1.11
C SER A 294 13.53 -17.73 -1.10
N PHE A 295 12.85 -18.50 -0.25
CA PHE A 295 12.53 -19.92 -0.49
C PHE A 295 11.39 -20.47 0.42
N SER A 296 11.08 -19.83 1.56
CA SER A 296 10.15 -20.44 2.54
C SER A 296 8.66 -20.19 2.29
N ARG A 297 8.28 -19.21 1.47
CA ARG A 297 6.86 -18.84 1.31
C ARG A 297 6.09 -19.67 0.28
N TYR A 298 6.75 -20.61 -0.40
CA TYR A 298 6.07 -21.63 -1.21
C TYR A 298 5.87 -22.97 -0.45
N CYS A 299 6.45 -23.12 0.75
CA CYS A 299 6.41 -24.39 1.49
C CYS A 299 5.73 -24.37 2.86
N ASN A 300 5.35 -23.21 3.41
CA ASN A 300 4.58 -23.18 4.68
C ASN A 300 3.08 -23.01 4.41
N CYS A 301 2.44 -24.10 3.98
CA CYS A 301 0.98 -24.28 4.06
C CYS A 301 0.52 -24.77 5.45
N ASP A 302 1.41 -24.89 6.44
CA ASP A 302 1.11 -25.55 7.72
C ASP A 302 1.10 -24.61 8.95
N GLU A 303 1.23 -23.29 8.78
CA GLU A 303 0.96 -22.36 9.89
C GLU A 303 -0.53 -21.98 9.92
N PRO A 304 -1.28 -22.32 10.99
CA PRO A 304 -2.71 -22.04 11.04
C PRO A 304 -2.96 -20.53 11.08
N SER A 305 -3.82 -20.05 10.18
CA SER A 305 -4.20 -18.63 10.05
C SER A 305 -4.78 -18.13 11.37
N LYS A 306 -4.68 -16.82 11.66
CA LYS A 306 -5.25 -16.27 12.91
C LYS A 306 -6.75 -16.53 13.03
N VAL A 307 -7.44 -16.62 11.89
CA VAL A 307 -8.87 -16.93 11.83
C VAL A 307 -9.14 -18.37 12.22
N GLU A 308 -8.29 -19.32 11.84
CA GLU A 308 -8.38 -20.72 12.27
C GLU A 308 -8.22 -20.85 13.80
N LYS A 309 -7.33 -20.04 14.40
CA LYS A 309 -7.21 -19.94 15.87
C LYS A 309 -8.44 -19.33 16.52
N LEU A 310 -9.10 -18.38 15.86
CA LEU A 310 -10.28 -17.67 16.38
C LEU A 310 -11.57 -18.50 16.27
N LEU A 311 -11.77 -19.20 15.15
CA LEU A 311 -12.96 -20.03 14.90
C LEU A 311 -12.90 -21.37 15.66
N GLY A 312 -11.72 -21.76 16.14
CA GLY A 312 -11.46 -23.07 16.71
C GLY A 312 -11.37 -24.11 15.58
N SER A 313 -10.20 -24.72 15.43
CA SER A 313 -9.95 -25.75 14.42
C SER A 313 -11.05 -26.82 14.42
N GLY A 314 -11.71 -27.03 13.28
CA GLY A 314 -12.81 -27.99 13.16
C GLY A 314 -13.71 -27.74 11.95
N LYS A 315 -14.73 -28.58 11.78
CA LYS A 315 -15.60 -28.59 10.58
C LYS A 315 -16.27 -27.25 10.26
N VAL A 316 -16.57 -26.43 11.27
CA VAL A 316 -17.18 -25.11 11.06
C VAL A 316 -16.16 -24.11 10.50
N ALA A 317 -14.92 -24.15 10.98
CA ALA A 317 -13.83 -23.34 10.44
C ALA A 317 -13.56 -23.76 8.98
N ASP A 318 -13.49 -25.07 8.69
CA ASP A 318 -13.29 -25.56 7.32
C ASP A 318 -14.41 -25.09 6.36
N ILE A 319 -15.65 -25.03 6.84
CA ILE A 319 -16.80 -24.57 6.07
C ILE A 319 -16.76 -23.05 5.84
N LEU A 320 -16.47 -22.26 6.88
CA LEU A 320 -16.43 -20.78 6.77
C LEU A 320 -15.21 -20.27 6.00
N LEU A 321 -14.10 -21.01 6.01
CA LEU A 321 -12.87 -20.70 5.27
C LEU A 321 -12.85 -21.31 3.86
N TRP A 322 -13.94 -21.94 3.42
CA TRP A 322 -14.07 -22.50 2.06
C TRP A 322 -13.03 -23.58 1.70
N ARG A 323 -12.50 -24.34 2.67
CA ARG A 323 -11.51 -25.41 2.40
C ARG A 323 -12.07 -26.54 1.54
N ASP A 324 -13.38 -26.79 1.63
CA ASP A 324 -14.11 -27.69 0.74
C ASP A 324 -15.25 -26.91 0.07
N GLU A 325 -14.97 -26.36 -1.11
CA GLU A 325 -15.88 -25.51 -1.87
C GLU A 325 -17.29 -26.13 -2.01
N LYS A 326 -17.36 -27.45 -2.19
CA LYS A 326 -18.64 -28.16 -2.37
C LYS A 326 -19.44 -28.20 -1.08
N LYS A 327 -18.79 -28.50 0.06
CA LYS A 327 -19.46 -28.52 1.37
C LYS A 327 -19.82 -27.12 1.86
N SER A 328 -18.95 -26.14 1.65
CA SER A 328 -19.20 -24.74 2.02
C SER A 328 -20.33 -24.13 1.22
N PHE A 329 -20.32 -24.32 -0.10
CA PHE A 329 -21.37 -23.81 -0.98
C PHE A 329 -22.72 -24.47 -0.69
N THR A 330 -22.77 -25.78 -0.46
CA THR A 330 -24.02 -26.47 -0.11
C THR A 330 -24.56 -26.04 1.25
N CYS A 331 -23.70 -25.84 2.25
CA CYS A 331 -24.08 -25.31 3.56
C CYS A 331 -24.63 -23.87 3.45
N PHE A 332 -23.92 -23.00 2.72
CA PHE A 332 -24.35 -21.62 2.46
C PHE A 332 -25.70 -21.58 1.74
N LEU A 333 -25.85 -22.34 0.65
CA LEU A 333 -27.10 -22.42 -0.11
C LEU A 333 -28.25 -22.95 0.75
N ALA A 334 -28.01 -23.99 1.56
CA ALA A 334 -29.02 -24.53 2.47
C ALA A 334 -29.46 -23.50 3.52
N LEU A 335 -28.52 -22.74 4.10
CA LEU A 335 -28.82 -21.69 5.07
C LEU A 335 -29.58 -20.52 4.44
N VAL A 336 -29.24 -20.11 3.21
CA VAL A 336 -29.98 -19.08 2.46
C VAL A 336 -31.39 -19.54 2.13
N LEU A 337 -31.57 -20.80 1.69
CA LEU A 337 -32.89 -21.37 1.42
C LEU A 337 -33.75 -21.46 2.69
N LEU A 338 -33.15 -21.88 3.81
CA LEU A 338 -33.84 -21.94 5.10
C LEU A 338 -34.21 -20.53 5.59
N PHE A 339 -33.31 -19.56 5.44
CA PHE A 339 -33.58 -18.16 5.75
C PHE A 339 -34.74 -17.60 4.91
N ASN A 340 -34.75 -17.87 3.60
CA ASN A 340 -35.83 -17.47 2.70
C ASN A 340 -37.17 -18.13 3.09
N TRP A 341 -37.15 -19.41 3.46
CA TRP A 341 -38.32 -20.18 3.88
C TRP A 341 -38.97 -19.62 5.16
N PHE A 342 -38.16 -19.28 6.17
CA PHE A 342 -38.66 -18.84 7.47
C PHE A 342 -38.96 -17.33 7.56
N PHE A 343 -38.15 -16.48 6.92
CA PHE A 343 -38.21 -15.03 7.15
C PHE A 343 -38.78 -14.22 5.97
N LEU A 344 -38.50 -14.61 4.72
CA LEU A 344 -38.96 -13.87 3.54
C LEU A 344 -40.32 -14.35 3.00
N SER A 345 -40.72 -15.57 3.33
CA SER A 345 -41.95 -16.17 2.81
C SER A 345 -43.24 -15.57 3.41
N GLY A 346 -43.15 -14.63 4.36
CA GLY A 346 -44.30 -13.97 4.99
C GLY A 346 -45.20 -14.90 5.81
N ARG A 347 -44.74 -16.11 6.11
CA ARG A 347 -45.50 -17.16 6.80
C ARG A 347 -45.27 -17.11 8.30
N THR A 348 -46.23 -17.63 9.07
CA THR A 348 -46.01 -17.84 10.50
C THR A 348 -45.01 -18.97 10.72
N PHE A 349 -44.24 -18.88 11.81
CA PHE A 349 -43.27 -19.91 12.18
C PHE A 349 -43.92 -21.30 12.28
N ALA A 350 -45.12 -21.37 12.87
CA ALA A 350 -45.87 -22.62 13.03
C ALA A 350 -46.24 -23.29 11.69
N ASP A 351 -46.74 -22.54 10.70
CA ASP A 351 -47.05 -23.10 9.37
C ASP A 351 -45.80 -23.59 8.64
N SER A 352 -44.69 -22.84 8.78
CA SER A 352 -43.40 -23.19 8.17
C SER A 352 -42.82 -24.48 8.74
N VAL A 353 -42.89 -24.66 10.07
CA VAL A 353 -42.43 -25.89 10.75
C VAL A 353 -43.32 -27.07 10.39
N ALA A 354 -44.65 -26.89 10.38
CA ALA A 354 -45.58 -27.97 10.03
C ALA A 354 -45.34 -28.51 8.61
N ARG A 355 -45.13 -27.62 7.64
CA ARG A 355 -44.83 -28.01 6.25
C ARG A 355 -43.45 -28.66 6.10
N LEU A 356 -42.45 -28.22 6.85
CA LEU A 356 -41.12 -28.84 6.83
C LEU A 356 -41.17 -30.24 7.44
N LEU A 357 -41.90 -30.43 8.54
CA LEU A 357 -42.16 -31.74 9.13
C LEU A 357 -42.96 -32.66 8.19
N LEU A 358 -43.92 -32.11 7.45
CA LEU A 358 -44.67 -32.84 6.43
C LEU A 358 -43.77 -33.27 5.27
N LEU A 359 -42.88 -32.38 4.79
CA LEU A 359 -41.92 -32.72 3.76
C LEU A 359 -40.92 -33.78 4.25
N LEU A 360 -40.46 -33.67 5.50
CA LEU A 360 -39.60 -34.65 6.14
C LEU A 360 -40.29 -36.02 6.28
N SER A 361 -41.57 -36.05 6.67
CA SER A 361 -42.31 -37.30 6.79
C SER A 361 -42.55 -37.96 5.42
N ILE A 362 -42.90 -37.18 4.39
CA ILE A 362 -43.06 -37.67 3.01
C ILE A 362 -41.73 -38.21 2.46
N THR A 363 -40.62 -37.50 2.70
CA THR A 363 -39.29 -37.95 2.24
C THR A 363 -38.81 -39.19 2.98
N LEU A 364 -38.98 -39.26 4.30
CA LEU A 364 -38.67 -40.47 5.08
C LEU A 364 -39.53 -41.66 4.66
N PHE A 365 -40.82 -41.42 4.40
CA PHE A 365 -41.73 -42.44 3.88
C PHE A 365 -41.30 -42.92 2.48
N GLY A 366 -41.01 -42.00 1.57
CA GLY A 366 -40.49 -42.31 0.24
C GLY A 366 -39.17 -43.10 0.28
N TYR A 367 -38.23 -42.70 1.16
CA TYR A 367 -36.98 -43.40 1.38
C TYR A 367 -37.19 -44.80 1.97
N GLY A 368 -38.19 -44.97 2.83
CA GLY A 368 -38.56 -46.27 3.41
C GLY A 368 -39.17 -47.25 2.41
N VAL A 369 -39.86 -46.72 1.38
CA VAL A 369 -40.53 -47.47 0.30
C VAL A 369 -39.58 -47.76 -0.88
N LEU A 370 -38.45 -47.05 -1.00
CA LEU A 370 -37.48 -47.27 -2.09
C LEU A 370 -36.92 -48.72 -2.08
N PRO A 371 -36.93 -49.43 -3.23
CA PRO A 371 -36.31 -50.75 -3.34
C PRO A 371 -34.80 -50.67 -3.11
N LYS A 372 -34.22 -51.72 -2.50
CA LYS A 372 -32.80 -51.77 -2.11
C LYS A 372 -31.81 -51.55 -3.27
N ASN A 373 -32.25 -51.75 -4.52
CA ASN A 373 -31.48 -51.54 -5.74
C ASN A 373 -32.28 -50.66 -6.71
N LEU A 374 -31.78 -49.47 -7.00
CA LEU A 374 -32.28 -48.57 -8.05
C LEU A 374 -31.08 -48.14 -8.89
N PHE A 375 -31.08 -48.47 -10.20
CA PHE A 375 -30.03 -48.11 -11.16
C PHE A 375 -28.58 -48.41 -10.68
N GLY A 376 -28.34 -49.58 -10.08
CA GLY A 376 -26.98 -50.02 -9.72
C GLY A 376 -26.38 -49.44 -8.43
N PHE A 377 -27.12 -48.60 -7.68
CA PHE A 377 -26.69 -48.08 -6.38
C PHE A 377 -27.42 -48.80 -5.23
N THR A 378 -26.68 -49.36 -4.27
CA THR A 378 -27.23 -49.94 -3.03
C THR A 378 -27.54 -48.85 -2.00
N VAL A 379 -28.83 -48.64 -1.71
CA VAL A 379 -29.28 -47.65 -0.71
C VAL A 379 -29.25 -48.27 0.69
N LYS A 380 -28.41 -47.73 1.60
CA LYS A 380 -28.31 -48.16 3.00
C LYS A 380 -29.57 -47.76 3.78
N ARG A 381 -30.36 -48.72 4.26
CA ARG A 381 -31.55 -48.45 5.08
C ARG A 381 -31.14 -47.82 6.43
N LEU A 382 -31.80 -46.72 6.84
CA LEU A 382 -31.54 -46.08 8.15
C LEU A 382 -31.83 -47.06 9.30
N SER A 383 -30.94 -47.10 10.30
CA SER A 383 -31.08 -47.92 11.52
C SER A 383 -32.15 -47.34 12.46
N MET A 384 -32.94 -48.19 13.13
CA MET A 384 -33.95 -47.77 14.12
C MET A 384 -33.35 -47.00 15.31
N SER A 385 -32.07 -47.20 15.60
CA SER A 385 -31.35 -46.52 16.68
C SER A 385 -31.31 -44.99 16.55
N TYR A 386 -31.53 -44.44 15.36
CA TYR A 386 -31.60 -42.99 15.14
C TYR A 386 -32.94 -42.37 15.56
N PHE A 387 -33.97 -43.19 15.82
CA PHE A 387 -35.32 -42.75 16.15
C PHE A 387 -35.69 -42.94 17.63
N GLU A 388 -34.79 -43.51 18.43
CA GLU A 388 -34.97 -43.65 19.87
C GLU A 388 -34.43 -42.41 20.59
N ILE A 389 -35.32 -41.62 21.19
CA ILE A 389 -34.94 -40.47 22.01
C ILE A 389 -34.68 -40.98 23.43
N PRO A 390 -33.48 -40.77 24.00
CA PRO A 390 -33.18 -41.16 25.37
C PRO A 390 -34.14 -40.52 26.37
N GLU A 391 -34.70 -41.33 27.29
CA GLU A 391 -35.69 -40.90 28.29
C GLU A 391 -35.19 -39.72 29.14
N VAL A 392 -33.89 -39.68 29.42
CA VAL A 392 -33.23 -38.61 30.18
C VAL A 392 -33.39 -37.25 29.47
N ILE A 393 -33.20 -37.20 28.15
CA ILE A 393 -33.30 -35.96 27.36
C ILE A 393 -34.75 -35.44 27.36
N VAL A 394 -35.73 -36.35 27.27
CA VAL A 394 -37.14 -35.99 27.32
C VAL A 394 -37.50 -35.42 28.69
N LYS A 395 -37.06 -36.08 29.78
CA LYS A 395 -37.35 -35.65 31.15
C LYS A 395 -36.75 -34.27 31.47
N ASP A 396 -35.50 -34.02 31.05
CA ASP A 396 -34.84 -32.72 31.25
C ASP A 396 -35.52 -31.62 30.41
N SER A 397 -35.93 -31.93 29.19
CA SER A 397 -36.64 -30.97 28.32
C SER A 397 -38.02 -30.62 28.88
N VAL A 398 -38.79 -31.63 29.32
CA VAL A 398 -40.13 -31.43 29.89
C VAL A 398 -40.05 -30.64 31.19
N THR A 399 -39.09 -30.94 32.07
CA THR A 399 -38.89 -30.19 33.31
C THR A 399 -38.53 -28.73 33.04
N ALA A 400 -37.66 -28.45 32.06
CA ALA A 400 -37.34 -27.09 31.64
C ALA A 400 -38.57 -26.32 31.13
N ILE A 401 -39.41 -26.96 30.31
CA ILE A 401 -40.65 -26.36 29.79
C ILE A 401 -41.62 -26.05 30.92
N VAL A 402 -41.82 -27.00 31.84
CA VAL A 402 -42.70 -26.82 33.01
C VAL A 402 -42.19 -25.68 33.89
N HIS A 403 -40.88 -25.60 34.13
CA HIS A 403 -40.28 -24.49 34.88
C HIS A 403 -40.50 -23.14 34.20
N LEU A 404 -40.34 -23.05 32.87
CA LEU A 404 -40.55 -21.84 32.11
C LEU A 404 -42.03 -21.41 32.12
N TRP A 405 -42.93 -22.36 31.93
CA TRP A 405 -44.38 -22.15 31.95
C TRP A 405 -44.86 -21.65 33.31
N ASN A 406 -44.44 -22.33 34.39
CA ASN A 406 -44.79 -21.94 35.76
C ASN A 406 -44.19 -20.59 36.18
N ARG A 407 -43.04 -20.21 35.60
CA ARG A 407 -42.45 -18.88 35.79
C ARG A 407 -43.26 -17.81 35.05
N GLY A 408 -43.61 -18.03 33.79
CA GLY A 408 -44.44 -17.12 33.00
C GLY A 408 -45.80 -16.89 33.64
N PHE A 409 -46.49 -17.95 34.05
CA PHE A 409 -47.81 -17.84 34.67
C PHE A 409 -47.79 -17.11 36.01
N ARG A 410 -46.73 -17.27 36.81
CA ARG A 410 -46.54 -16.46 38.04
C ARG A 410 -46.38 -14.98 37.72
N CYS A 411 -45.61 -14.63 36.68
CA CYS A 411 -45.48 -13.25 36.22
C CYS A 411 -46.82 -12.68 35.72
N ILE A 412 -47.57 -13.43 34.90
CA ILE A 412 -48.89 -13.02 34.40
C ILE A 412 -49.89 -12.81 35.55
N ARG A 413 -49.90 -13.72 36.54
CA ARG A 413 -50.76 -13.61 37.71
C ARG A 413 -50.44 -12.37 38.55
N SER A 414 -49.15 -12.08 38.76
CA SER A 414 -48.71 -10.86 39.46
C SER A 414 -49.06 -9.59 38.69
N LEU A 415 -48.97 -9.61 37.35
CA LEU A 415 -49.44 -8.54 36.46
C LEU A 415 -50.96 -8.33 36.54
N ALA A 416 -51.74 -9.40 36.51
CA ALA A 416 -53.21 -9.36 36.55
C ALA A 416 -53.76 -8.87 37.89
N GLN A 417 -53.03 -9.08 38.99
CA GLN A 417 -53.39 -8.57 40.32
C GLN A 417 -53.03 -7.08 40.50
N GLY A 418 -52.29 -6.47 39.58
CA GLY A 418 -52.01 -5.03 39.57
C GLY A 418 -51.10 -4.51 40.69
N GLN A 419 -50.47 -5.41 41.46
CA GLN A 419 -49.74 -5.03 42.68
C GLN A 419 -48.32 -4.49 42.43
N ASP A 420 -47.72 -4.77 41.26
CA ASP A 420 -46.27 -4.63 41.07
C ASP A 420 -45.89 -3.90 39.77
N TRP A 421 -45.95 -2.57 39.79
CA TRP A 421 -45.66 -1.69 38.64
C TRP A 421 -44.26 -1.89 38.05
N LYS A 422 -43.28 -2.30 38.87
CA LYS A 422 -41.92 -2.59 38.42
C LYS A 422 -41.87 -3.80 37.48
N ILE A 423 -42.68 -4.82 37.74
CA ILE A 423 -42.81 -6.00 36.87
C ILE A 423 -43.52 -5.61 35.57
N PHE A 424 -44.57 -4.78 35.66
CA PHE A 424 -45.27 -4.26 34.49
C PHE A 424 -44.34 -3.51 33.52
N PHE A 425 -43.61 -2.51 34.00
CA PHE A 425 -42.69 -1.75 33.13
C PHE A 425 -41.57 -2.62 32.56
N LYS A 426 -41.05 -3.59 33.33
CA LYS A 426 -40.03 -4.53 32.84
C LYS A 426 -40.57 -5.42 31.72
N VAL A 427 -41.78 -5.95 31.87
CA VAL A 427 -42.43 -6.79 30.85
C VAL A 427 -42.84 -5.96 29.64
N ALA A 428 -43.41 -4.77 29.84
CA ALA A 428 -43.80 -3.86 28.75
C ALA A 428 -42.57 -3.42 27.93
N ALA A 429 -41.49 -3.02 28.60
CA ALA A 429 -40.23 -2.68 27.94
C ALA A 429 -39.61 -3.90 27.23
N SER A 430 -39.64 -5.09 27.82
CA SER A 430 -39.13 -6.30 27.15
C SER A 430 -39.97 -6.70 25.93
N VAL A 431 -41.29 -6.56 25.99
CA VAL A 431 -42.20 -6.85 24.87
C VAL A 431 -42.04 -5.81 23.77
N TYR A 432 -41.85 -4.53 24.13
CA TYR A 432 -41.58 -3.46 23.17
C TYR A 432 -40.21 -3.65 22.48
N PHE A 433 -39.17 -4.00 23.25
CA PHE A 433 -37.86 -4.31 22.71
C PHE A 433 -37.88 -5.55 21.81
N LEU A 434 -38.61 -6.60 22.21
CA LEU A 434 -38.84 -7.79 21.41
C LEU A 434 -39.54 -7.44 20.09
N LYS A 435 -40.59 -6.59 20.13
CA LYS A 435 -41.28 -6.09 18.93
C LYS A 435 -40.34 -5.34 17.99
N LEU A 436 -39.52 -4.42 18.51
CA LEU A 436 -38.55 -3.65 17.72
C LEU A 436 -37.47 -4.56 17.12
N SER A 437 -37.02 -5.55 17.89
CA SER A 437 -36.01 -6.52 17.48
C SER A 437 -36.53 -7.41 16.35
N LEU A 438 -37.71 -8.02 16.47
CA LEU A 438 -38.25 -8.93 15.44
C LEU A 438 -38.42 -8.30 14.05
N GLN A 439 -38.72 -7.00 13.98
CA GLN A 439 -38.92 -6.31 12.70
C GLN A 439 -37.61 -6.05 11.93
N SER A 440 -36.48 -5.97 12.64
CA SER A 440 -35.14 -5.79 12.06
C SER A 440 -34.31 -7.09 12.05
N LEU A 441 -34.72 -8.09 12.85
CA LEU A 441 -33.98 -9.35 13.08
C LEU A 441 -33.75 -10.13 11.79
N ALA A 442 -34.74 -10.21 10.91
CA ALA A 442 -34.60 -10.94 9.65
C ALA A 442 -33.49 -10.34 8.77
N MET A 443 -33.55 -9.04 8.49
CA MET A 443 -32.55 -8.37 7.67
C MET A 443 -31.15 -8.40 8.29
N THR A 444 -31.06 -8.21 9.61
CA THR A 444 -29.78 -8.25 10.32
C THR A 444 -29.16 -9.65 10.35
N ILE A 445 -29.96 -10.71 10.52
CA ILE A 445 -29.48 -12.10 10.42
C ILE A 445 -29.02 -12.42 9.01
N GLY A 446 -29.76 -12.00 7.97
CA GLY A 446 -29.38 -12.22 6.58
C GLY A 446 -28.04 -11.55 6.22
N ILE A 447 -27.86 -10.29 6.63
CA ILE A 447 -26.59 -9.56 6.44
C ILE A 447 -25.47 -10.21 7.24
N ALA A 448 -25.70 -10.59 8.50
CA ALA A 448 -24.70 -11.25 9.33
C ALA A 448 -24.26 -12.61 8.77
N LEU A 449 -25.18 -13.39 8.22
CA LEU A 449 -24.90 -14.67 7.58
C LEU A 449 -24.05 -14.48 6.31
N ALA A 450 -24.44 -13.57 5.42
CA ALA A 450 -23.68 -13.25 4.22
C ALA A 450 -22.29 -12.70 4.56
N PHE A 451 -22.20 -11.86 5.60
CA PHE A 451 -20.94 -11.32 6.08
C PHE A 451 -20.04 -12.40 6.69
N ALA A 452 -20.56 -13.33 7.47
CA ALA A 452 -19.76 -14.41 8.06
C ALA A 452 -19.11 -15.30 6.98
N PHE A 453 -19.83 -15.66 5.91
CA PHE A 453 -19.29 -16.50 4.84
C PHE A 453 -18.32 -15.77 3.89
N THR A 454 -18.29 -14.44 3.90
CA THR A 454 -17.45 -13.63 3.00
C THR A 454 -16.27 -12.99 3.74
N ALA A 455 -16.49 -12.46 4.94
CA ALA A 455 -15.50 -11.71 5.69
C ALA A 455 -14.33 -12.58 6.17
N PHE A 456 -14.60 -13.82 6.63
CA PHE A 456 -13.53 -14.71 7.09
C PHE A 456 -12.64 -15.20 5.95
N PHE A 457 -13.24 -15.54 4.81
CA PHE A 457 -12.52 -15.90 3.59
C PHE A 457 -11.65 -14.74 3.06
N VAL A 458 -12.24 -13.54 2.95
CA VAL A 458 -11.51 -12.34 2.51
C VAL A 458 -10.40 -12.00 3.51
N TYR A 459 -10.64 -12.12 4.82
CA TYR A 459 -9.61 -11.84 5.81
C TYR A 459 -8.43 -12.80 5.70
N GLU A 460 -8.66 -14.11 5.52
CA GLU A 460 -7.58 -15.09 5.38
C GLU A 460 -6.75 -14.83 4.11
N GLN A 461 -7.40 -14.51 2.99
CA GLN A 461 -6.70 -14.22 1.72
C GLN A 461 -5.86 -12.94 1.77
N TYR A 462 -6.24 -11.98 2.61
CA TYR A 462 -5.58 -10.68 2.75
C TYR A 462 -5.01 -10.44 4.16
N GLU A 463 -4.72 -11.49 4.93
CA GLU A 463 -4.38 -11.41 6.36
C GLU A 463 -3.19 -10.46 6.60
N SER A 464 -2.13 -10.60 5.80
CA SER A 464 -0.93 -9.75 5.90
C SER A 464 -1.18 -8.28 5.55
N GLU A 465 -2.14 -8.00 4.64
CA GLU A 465 -2.45 -6.66 4.17
C GLU A 465 -3.38 -5.95 5.16
N ILE A 466 -4.41 -6.64 5.64
CA ILE A 466 -5.36 -6.13 6.63
C ILE A 466 -4.65 -5.87 7.96
N ASP A 467 -3.76 -6.76 8.40
CA ASP A 467 -2.98 -6.54 9.62
C ASP A 467 -1.99 -5.38 9.49
N GLY A 468 -1.39 -5.19 8.31
CA GLY A 468 -0.54 -4.04 8.01
C GLY A 468 -1.31 -2.72 8.13
N VAL A 469 -2.48 -2.65 7.47
CA VAL A 469 -3.38 -1.48 7.52
C VAL A 469 -3.92 -1.27 8.94
N ALA A 470 -4.30 -2.33 9.65
CA ALA A 470 -4.79 -2.25 11.02
C ALA A 470 -3.73 -1.75 12.00
N LYS A 471 -2.46 -2.17 11.84
CA LYS A 471 -1.34 -1.64 12.64
C LYS A 471 -1.10 -0.16 12.38
N LEU A 472 -1.17 0.26 11.11
CA LEU A 472 -1.04 1.68 10.75
C LEU A 472 -2.19 2.51 11.33
N LEU A 473 -3.44 2.03 11.18
CA LEU A 473 -4.61 2.65 11.80
C LEU A 473 -4.48 2.73 13.32
N TYR A 474 -4.04 1.65 13.97
CA TYR A 474 -3.83 1.62 15.41
C TYR A 474 -2.75 2.61 15.84
N SER A 475 -1.62 2.68 15.12
CA SER A 475 -0.56 3.66 15.38
C SER A 475 -1.08 5.09 15.23
N CYS A 476 -1.80 5.36 14.14
CA CYS A 476 -2.36 6.67 13.84
C CYS A 476 -3.42 7.08 14.87
N VAL A 477 -4.29 6.17 15.29
CA VAL A 477 -5.29 6.39 16.35
C VAL A 477 -4.61 6.58 17.70
N LYS A 478 -3.56 5.83 18.02
CA LYS A 478 -2.82 5.96 19.29
C LYS A 478 -2.10 7.30 19.38
N GLU A 479 -1.48 7.76 18.29
CA GLU A 479 -0.92 9.11 18.19
C GLU A 479 -2.01 10.17 18.33
N LEU A 480 -3.10 10.05 17.58
CA LEU A 480 -4.23 10.97 17.64
C LEU A 480 -4.81 11.07 19.07
N MET A 481 -4.92 9.93 19.77
CA MET A 481 -5.43 9.87 21.13
C MET A 481 -4.42 10.41 22.16
N GLY A 482 -3.12 10.21 21.93
CA GLY A 482 -2.04 10.84 22.72
C GLY A 482 -2.02 12.36 22.58
N LEU A 483 -2.38 12.87 21.41
CA LEU A 483 -2.40 14.30 21.10
C LEU A 483 -3.70 14.98 21.51
N LEU A 484 -4.83 14.28 21.42
CA LEU A 484 -6.06 14.69 22.11
C LEU A 484 -5.78 14.87 23.60
N LYS A 485 -5.12 13.90 24.25
CA LYS A 485 -4.77 13.98 25.67
C LYS A 485 -3.85 15.16 26.02
N ARG A 486 -2.99 15.62 25.10
CA ARG A 486 -2.09 16.79 25.31
C ARG A 486 -2.79 18.15 25.09
N ASN A 487 -3.81 18.20 24.25
CA ASN A 487 -4.46 19.46 23.85
C ASN A 487 -5.82 19.71 24.55
N LEU A 488 -6.30 18.77 25.37
CA LEU A 488 -7.57 18.90 26.11
C LEU A 488 -7.37 19.57 27.48
N PRO A 489 -8.28 20.46 27.91
CA PRO A 489 -8.27 21.04 29.26
C PRO A 489 -8.32 19.96 30.35
N PRO A 490 -7.72 20.19 31.53
CA PRO A 490 -7.60 19.19 32.61
C PRO A 490 -8.95 18.64 33.11
N SER A 491 -10.05 19.37 32.88
CA SER A 491 -11.42 18.95 33.23
C SER A 491 -12.01 17.86 32.32
N VAL A 492 -11.52 17.70 31.08
CA VAL A 492 -12.02 16.69 30.12
C VAL A 492 -11.12 15.46 30.06
N ALA A 493 -9.83 15.61 30.36
CA ALA A 493 -8.88 14.51 30.46
C ALA A 493 -9.24 13.51 31.57
N SER A 494 -9.86 13.96 32.67
CA SER A 494 -10.34 13.11 33.77
C SER A 494 -11.52 12.21 33.37
N VAL A 495 -12.39 12.69 32.46
CA VAL A 495 -13.54 11.93 31.95
C VAL A 495 -13.09 10.79 31.04
N LEU A 496 -12.08 11.02 30.20
CA LEU A 496 -11.47 10.00 29.33
C LEU A 496 -10.65 8.95 30.10
N CYS A 497 -10.13 9.27 31.29
CA CYS A 497 -9.47 8.29 32.17
C CYS A 497 -10.45 7.41 32.95
N ASN A 498 -11.69 7.86 33.13
CA ASN A 498 -12.72 7.08 33.85
C ASN A 498 -13.44 6.06 32.96
N SER A 499 -13.37 6.16 31.63
CA SER A 499 -13.79 5.08 30.73
C SER A 499 -12.68 4.04 30.58
N LYS A 500 -12.34 3.33 31.66
CA LYS A 500 -11.54 2.10 31.59
C LYS A 500 -12.31 1.03 30.82
N ILE A 501 -11.89 0.81 29.58
CA ILE A 501 -12.01 -0.47 28.88
C ILE A 501 -11.28 -1.52 29.75
N PRO A 502 -11.86 -2.69 30.04
CA PRO A 502 -11.23 -3.66 30.92
C PRO A 502 -9.93 -4.20 30.28
N HIS A 503 -8.80 -3.92 30.93
CA HIS A 503 -7.52 -4.53 30.63
C HIS A 503 -7.62 -6.04 30.77
N GLN A 504 -7.38 -6.76 29.68
CA GLN A 504 -7.04 -8.18 29.70
C GLN A 504 -5.51 -8.29 29.69
N ASP A 505 -4.92 -8.23 30.87
CA ASP A 505 -3.56 -8.70 31.13
C ASP A 505 -3.62 -9.60 32.37
N LYS A 506 -3.71 -10.90 32.13
CA LYS A 506 -3.29 -11.92 33.08
C LYS A 506 -2.30 -12.81 32.34
N SER A 507 -1.01 -12.55 32.54
CA SER A 507 0.01 -13.57 32.31
C SER A 507 -0.09 -14.63 33.43
N PRO A 508 0.39 -15.86 33.18
CA PRO A 508 0.09 -17.01 34.02
C PRO A 508 0.85 -16.96 35.34
N ALA A 509 0.13 -17.19 36.43
CA ALA A 509 0.69 -17.31 37.77
C ALA A 509 1.65 -18.50 37.85
N ALA A 510 2.84 -18.23 38.38
CA ALA A 510 3.85 -19.20 38.73
C ALA A 510 3.28 -20.31 39.63
N VAL A 511 3.50 -21.56 39.20
CA VAL A 511 3.28 -22.76 40.00
C VAL A 511 4.26 -22.73 41.18
N ARG A 512 3.76 -22.45 42.38
CA ARG A 512 4.47 -22.74 43.62
C ARG A 512 4.19 -24.18 44.00
N HIS A 513 5.24 -25.00 43.90
CA HIS A 513 5.36 -26.27 44.59
C HIS A 513 4.94 -26.13 46.06
N TRP A 514 4.02 -26.99 46.48
CA TRP A 514 3.90 -27.39 47.88
C TRP A 514 4.43 -28.82 47.99
N LYS A 515 5.37 -29.00 48.91
CA LYS A 515 5.79 -30.29 49.46
C LYS A 515 4.67 -30.91 50.28
#